data_AF-A0A3B8W3D1-F1
#
_entry.id   AF-A0A3B8W3D1-F1
#
_cell.length_a   1.000
_cell.length_b   1.000
_cell.length_c   1.000
_cell.angle_alpha   90.00
_cell.angle_beta   90.00
_cell.angle_gamma   90.00
#
_symmetry.space_group_name_H-M   'P 1'
#
loop_
_entity.id
_entity.type
_entity.pdbx_description
1 polymer ?
#
loop_
_entity_poly.entity_id
_entity_poly.type
_entity_poly.pdbx_seq_one_letter_code
_entity_poly.pdbx_strand_id
1 'polypeptide(L)'
;KRDIKRRLTSPRYLEMYKRLVKPGGWVRFKTDNTPLFDFTLDVLRARTDVHSLVYTHDLYASDLRVECFDIKTRYEEMFAAKGETIKYLRFAFTSA
;
A
#
# COMPACT_ATOMS: atom_id res chain seq x y z
N LYS A 1 7.59 -21.46 -0.24
CA LYS A 1 6.96 -20.42 -1.11
C LYS A 1 5.48 -20.76 -1.46
N ARG A 2 4.63 -21.11 -0.47
CA ARG A 2 3.19 -21.39 -0.70
C ARG A 2 2.29 -20.16 -0.44
N ASP A 3 2.75 -19.23 0.40
CA ASP A 3 1.90 -18.14 0.92
C ASP A 3 1.92 -16.84 0.11
N ILE A 4 2.83 -16.70 -0.86
CA ILE A 4 2.89 -15.52 -1.72
C ILE A 4 1.58 -15.32 -2.49
N LYS A 5 0.93 -16.42 -2.89
CA LYS A 5 -0.37 -16.39 -3.59
C LYS A 5 -1.54 -15.94 -2.71
N ARG A 6 -1.37 -15.92 -1.38
CA ARG A 6 -2.38 -15.45 -0.41
C ARG A 6 -2.20 -13.97 -0.06
N ARG A 7 -1.09 -13.35 -0.48
CA ARG A 7 -0.87 -11.91 -0.27
C ARG A 7 -1.83 -11.13 -1.16
N LEU A 8 -2.56 -10.19 -0.55
CA LEU A 8 -3.50 -9.30 -1.23
C LEU A 8 -2.82 -8.37 -2.25
N THR A 9 -1.49 -8.27 -2.21
CA THR A 9 -0.67 -7.53 -3.17
C THR A 9 -0.05 -8.41 -4.26
N SER A 10 -0.47 -9.67 -4.37
CA SER A 10 -0.03 -10.54 -5.46
C SER A 10 -0.64 -10.10 -6.80
N PRO A 11 0.02 -10.41 -7.94
CA PRO A 11 -0.44 -9.97 -9.27
C PRO A 11 -1.90 -10.29 -9.56
N ARG A 12 -2.39 -11.45 -9.09
CA ARG A 12 -3.79 -11.87 -9.26
C ARG A 12 -4.78 -10.87 -8.64
N TYR A 13 -4.51 -10.39 -7.43
CA TYR A 13 -5.38 -9.43 -6.76
C TYR A 13 -5.25 -8.04 -7.38
N LEU A 14 -4.05 -7.65 -7.82
CA LEU A 14 -3.85 -6.38 -8.53
C LEU A 14 -4.68 -6.31 -9.81
N GLU A 15 -4.76 -7.38 -10.60
CA GLU A 15 -5.66 -7.44 -11.77
C GLU A 15 -7.14 -7.28 -11.39
N MET A 16 -7.55 -7.85 -10.25
CA MET A 16 -8.91 -7.68 -9.76
C MET A 16 -9.16 -6.22 -9.33
N TYR A 17 -8.24 -5.61 -8.60
CA TYR A 17 -8.34 -4.20 -8.19
C TYR A 17 -8.39 -3.28 -9.40
N LYS A 18 -7.59 -3.53 -10.43
CA LYS A 18 -7.61 -2.76 -11.68
C LYS A 18 -9.00 -2.70 -12.32
N ARG A 19 -9.77 -3.79 -12.26
CA ARG A 19 -11.15 -3.85 -12.79
C ARG A 19 -12.19 -3.15 -11.89
N LEU A 20 -11.91 -3.07 -10.60
CA LEU A 20 -12.82 -2.48 -9.60
C LEU A 20 -12.60 -0.97 -9.43
N VAL A 21 -11.37 -0.52 -9.62
CA VAL A 21 -10.97 0.87 -9.47
C VAL A 21 -11.42 1.66 -10.70
N LYS A 22 -12.00 2.84 -10.46
CA LYS A 22 -12.38 3.75 -11.55
C LYS A 22 -11.14 4.23 -12.32
N PRO A 23 -11.26 4.59 -13.61
CA PRO A 23 -10.18 5.24 -14.34
C PRO A 23 -9.60 6.43 -13.54
N GLY A 24 -8.28 6.46 -13.35
CA GLY A 24 -7.58 7.45 -12.53
C GLY A 24 -7.77 7.32 -11.01
N GLY A 25 -8.39 6.23 -10.54
CA GLY A 25 -8.58 5.96 -9.12
C GLY A 25 -7.30 5.51 -8.42
N TRP A 26 -7.21 5.84 -7.12
CA TRP A 26 -6.07 5.50 -6.28
C TRP A 26 -6.29 4.19 -5.53
N VAL A 27 -5.29 3.31 -5.60
CA VAL A 27 -5.16 2.18 -4.68
C VAL A 27 -4.24 2.62 -3.54
N ARG A 28 -4.70 2.43 -2.31
CA ARG A 28 -3.98 2.79 -1.08
C ARG A 28 -3.76 1.55 -0.25
N PHE A 29 -2.52 1.32 0.18
CA PHE A 29 -2.14 0.16 0.95
C PHE A 29 -1.31 0.58 2.16
N LYS A 30 -1.73 0.15 3.35
CA LYS A 30 -1.01 0.34 4.61
C LYS A 30 -0.70 -0.99 5.26
N THR A 31 0.52 -1.15 5.77
CA THR A 31 0.99 -2.37 6.42
C THR A 31 2.08 -2.05 7.43
N ASP A 32 2.13 -2.78 8.54
CA ASP A 32 3.22 -2.78 9.52
C ASP A 32 4.37 -3.72 9.11
N ASN A 33 4.05 -4.77 8.34
CA ASN A 33 5.00 -5.79 7.90
C ASN A 33 5.95 -5.31 6.80
N THR A 34 7.23 -5.06 7.14
CA THR A 34 8.28 -4.64 6.19
C THR A 34 8.51 -5.64 5.05
N PRO A 35 8.70 -6.96 5.30
CA PRO A 35 8.86 -7.94 4.20
C PRO A 35 7.69 -8.00 3.20
N LEU A 36 6.46 -7.76 3.66
CA LEU A 36 5.28 -7.67 2.79
C LEU A 36 5.30 -6.38 1.97
N PHE A 37 5.71 -5.28 2.58
CA PHE A 37 5.80 -3.98 1.93
C PHE A 37 6.84 -3.99 0.80
N ASP A 38 8.04 -4.46 1.07
CA ASP A 38 9.13 -4.50 0.08
C ASP A 38 8.75 -5.40 -1.10
N PHE A 39 8.17 -6.58 -0.80
CA PHE A 39 7.62 -7.46 -1.84
C PHE A 39 6.56 -6.74 -2.70
N THR A 40 5.70 -5.95 -2.07
CA THR A 40 4.64 -5.21 -2.79
C THR A 40 5.24 -4.14 -3.69
N LEU A 41 6.25 -3.41 -3.20
CA LEU A 41 6.96 -2.40 -4.01
C LEU A 41 7.63 -3.05 -5.22
N ASP A 42 8.29 -4.19 -5.06
CA ASP A 42 8.94 -4.90 -6.17
C ASP A 42 7.91 -5.34 -7.21
N VAL A 43 6.76 -5.88 -6.78
CA VAL A 43 5.66 -6.27 -7.67
C VAL A 43 5.12 -5.06 -8.43
N LEU A 44 4.91 -3.92 -7.77
CA LEU A 44 4.39 -2.71 -8.40
C LEU A 44 5.40 -2.07 -9.35
N ARG A 45 6.69 -2.06 -9.01
CA ARG A 45 7.77 -1.55 -9.87
C ARG A 45 7.98 -2.39 -11.13
N ALA A 46 7.73 -3.69 -11.05
CA ALA A 46 7.80 -4.59 -12.20
C ALA A 46 6.64 -4.42 -13.19
N ARG A 47 5.61 -3.65 -12.84
CA ARG A 47 4.43 -3.42 -13.69
C ARG A 47 4.58 -2.16 -14.53
N THR A 48 4.18 -2.25 -15.78
CA THR A 48 4.17 -1.13 -16.73
C THR A 48 2.89 -0.31 -16.71
N ASP A 49 1.84 -0.82 -16.05
CA ASP A 49 0.51 -0.22 -15.98
C ASP A 49 0.24 0.50 -14.65
N VAL A 50 1.28 0.73 -13.86
CA VAL A 50 1.24 1.45 -12.59
C VAL A 50 1.94 2.80 -12.76
N HIS A 51 1.29 3.87 -12.34
CA HIS A 51 1.89 5.21 -12.32
C HIS A 51 1.66 5.90 -10.97
N SER A 52 2.41 6.99 -10.77
CA SER A 52 2.31 7.82 -9.56
C SER A 52 2.45 7.00 -8.27
N LEU A 53 3.33 5.99 -8.27
CA LEU A 53 3.66 5.21 -7.10
C LEU A 53 4.40 6.10 -6.09
N VAL A 54 3.75 6.35 -4.97
CA VAL A 54 4.32 7.11 -3.84
C VAL A 54 4.27 6.21 -2.61
N TYR A 55 5.34 6.17 -1.83
CA TYR A 55 5.44 5.28 -0.69
C TYR A 55 6.30 5.89 0.44
N THR A 56 6.06 5.41 1.65
CA THR A 56 6.82 5.76 2.86
C THR A 56 6.95 4.54 3.76
N HIS A 57 8.10 4.39 4.42
CA HIS A 57 8.31 3.38 5.44
C HIS A 57 7.87 3.84 6.84
N ASP A 58 7.58 5.14 6.98
CA ASP A 58 7.06 5.77 8.17
C ASP A 58 5.94 6.74 7.79
N LEU A 59 4.70 6.27 7.88
CA LEU A 59 3.52 7.06 7.57
C LEU A 59 3.38 8.25 8.52
N TYR A 60 3.69 8.09 9.81
CA TYR A 60 3.45 9.12 10.82
C TYR A 60 4.44 10.29 10.74
N ALA A 61 5.66 10.01 10.26
CA ALA A 61 6.68 11.02 9.99
C ALA A 61 6.63 11.58 8.55
N SER A 62 5.61 11.23 7.75
CA SER A 62 5.51 11.63 6.33
C SER A 62 4.30 12.51 6.03
N ASP A 63 4.42 13.32 4.97
CA ASP A 63 3.34 14.15 4.45
C ASP A 63 2.13 13.33 3.94
N LEU A 64 2.33 12.02 3.69
CA LEU A 64 1.26 11.10 3.28
C LEU A 64 0.26 10.81 4.40
N ARG A 65 0.56 11.18 5.64
CA ARG A 65 -0.37 11.07 6.77
C ARG A 65 -1.68 11.79 6.50
N VAL A 66 -1.63 12.94 5.83
CA VAL A 66 -2.82 13.74 5.50
C VAL A 66 -3.77 12.97 4.57
N GLU A 67 -3.24 12.12 3.69
CA GLU A 67 -4.04 11.29 2.78
C GLU A 67 -4.78 10.14 3.47
N CYS A 68 -4.36 9.79 4.69
CA CYS A 68 -5.03 8.81 5.55
C CYS A 68 -6.15 9.42 6.40
N PHE A 69 -6.47 10.71 6.19
CA PHE A 69 -7.56 11.45 6.84
C PHE A 69 -7.49 11.47 8.38
N ASP A 70 -6.31 11.21 8.96
CA ASP A 70 -6.08 11.07 10.41
C ASP A 70 -7.14 10.17 11.10
N ILE A 71 -7.70 9.21 10.36
CA ILE A 71 -8.64 8.21 10.90
C ILE A 71 -7.81 7.26 11.76
N LYS A 72 -7.69 7.63 13.03
CA LYS A 72 -6.98 6.84 14.04
C LYS A 72 -7.88 5.71 14.49
N THR A 73 -7.43 4.50 14.23
CA THR A 73 -7.97 3.32 14.88
C THR A 73 -7.35 3.17 16.27
N ARG A 74 -8.07 2.56 17.22
CA ARG A 74 -7.57 2.30 18.59
C ARG A 74 -6.21 1.57 18.60
N TYR A 75 -5.92 0.79 17.56
CA TYR A 75 -4.64 0.10 17.41
C TYR A 75 -3.50 1.06 17.09
N GLU A 76 -3.72 2.07 16.26
CA GLU A 76 -2.68 3.02 15.84
C GLU A 76 -2.12 3.85 17.01
N GLU A 77 -2.95 4.23 17.98
CA GLU A 77 -2.49 4.85 19.23
C GLU A 77 -1.63 3.91 20.07
N MET A 78 -1.98 2.62 20.08
CA MET A 78 -1.29 1.59 20.86
C MET A 78 0.05 1.16 20.22
N PHE A 79 0.17 1.24 18.89
CA PHE A 79 1.40 0.93 18.15
C PHE A 79 2.39 2.11 18.08
N ALA A 80 1.89 3.36 18.10
CA ALA A 80 2.76 4.54 18.26
C ALA A 80 3.57 4.47 19.57
N ALA A 81 2.97 3.95 20.65
CA ALA A 81 3.66 3.72 21.92
C ALA A 81 4.71 2.60 21.87
N LYS A 82 4.69 1.74 20.85
CA LYS A 82 5.62 0.61 20.68
C LYS A 82 6.74 0.87 19.66
N GLY A 83 6.74 2.03 18.99
CA GLY A 83 7.75 2.38 17.99
C GLY A 83 7.65 1.60 16.68
N GLU A 84 6.54 0.90 16.43
CA GLU A 84 6.32 0.26 15.13
C GLU A 84 5.86 1.27 14.09
N THR A 85 6.69 1.47 13.07
CA THR A 85 6.39 2.38 11.96
C THR A 85 5.42 1.72 10.98
N ILE A 86 4.36 2.43 10.60
CA ILE A 86 3.44 1.96 9.58
C ILE A 86 4.00 2.34 8.21
N LYS A 87 4.09 1.37 7.31
CA LYS A 87 4.45 1.60 5.92
C LYS A 87 3.19 1.85 5.11
N TYR A 88 3.29 2.76 4.17
CA TYR A 88 2.18 3.16 3.33
C TYR A 88 2.64 3.33 1.89
N LEU A 89 1.79 2.93 0.95
CA LEU A 89 1.96 3.26 -0.46
C LEU A 89 0.62 3.60 -1.09
N ARG A 90 0.67 4.46 -2.10
CA ARG A 90 -0.41 4.66 -3.04
C ARG A 90 0.09 4.59 -4.47
N PHE A 91 -0.78 4.13 -5.35
CA PHE A 91 -0.52 4.12 -6.77
C PHE A 91 -1.84 4.20 -7.53
N ALA A 92 -1.77 4.56 -8.81
CA ALA A 92 -2.90 4.50 -9.72
C ALA A 92 -2.56 3.57 -10.88
N PHE A 93 -3.59 2.95 -11.44
CA PHE A 93 -3.45 2.19 -12.67
C PHE A 93 -3.59 3.12 -13.87
N THR A 94 -2.73 2.93 -14.87
CA THR A 94 -2.91 3.57 -16.17
C THR A 94 -4.25 3.11 -16.73
N SER A 95 -5.13 4.07 -16.99
CA SER A 95 -6.41 3.80 -17.63
C SER A 95 -6.11 3.31 -19.04
N ALA A 96 -6.58 2.09 -19.36
CA ALA A 96 -6.52 1.57 -20.72
C ALA A 96 -7.52 2.31 -21.60
#